data_AF-A0A9Q0T753-F1
#
_entry.id   AF-A0A9Q0T753-F1
#
_cell.length_a   1.000
_cell.length_b   1.000
_cell.length_c   1.000
_cell.angle_alpha   90.00
_cell.angle_beta   90.00
_cell.angle_gamma   90.00
#
_symmetry.space_group_name_H-M   'P 1'
#
loop_
_entity.id
_entity.type
_entity.pdbx_description
1 polymer ?
#
loop_
_entity_poly.entity_id
_entity_poly.type
_entity_poly.pdbx_seq_one_letter_code
_entity_poly.pdbx_strand_id
1 'polypeptide(L)'
;MNFPSPWHQLAETAVSSFTRHHNIRPNCGPAVGLSYDTIASVFNTFGEVKGIYAADESGTRVIVSYFEANSAQQALTALNGKSCADLDGRSLHIRYSVIQPNSEAESQHVNEHIPVSLMDSEVNIPGLYLVHDFLSPQEEKELLAAVDERPWISLSKRRVQHYGYEFCYGTRNVDTKLHLGELPSFVSSVLERISSFPGLNISTSILLDQLTVNEYPPGVGLSPHIDTHSAFEGINF
;
A
#
# COMPACT_ATOMS: atom_id res chain seq x y z
N MET A 1 20.93 -3.17 -40.31
CA MET A 1 21.64 -3.73 -39.14
C MET A 1 20.61 -3.82 -38.03
N ASN A 2 20.13 -5.02 -37.73
CA ASN A 2 19.13 -5.25 -36.69
C ASN A 2 19.85 -5.20 -35.33
N PHE A 3 19.42 -4.28 -34.47
CA PHE A 3 19.77 -4.34 -33.06
C PHE A 3 19.01 -5.51 -32.42
N PRO A 4 19.65 -6.36 -31.59
CA PRO A 4 18.93 -7.37 -30.86
C PRO A 4 18.01 -6.71 -29.83
N SER A 5 16.76 -7.17 -29.83
CA SER A 5 15.74 -6.90 -28.83
C SER A 5 16.29 -7.11 -27.40
N PRO A 6 16.06 -6.19 -26.44
CA PRO A 6 16.55 -6.33 -25.07
C PRO A 6 15.80 -7.37 -24.24
N TRP A 7 14.86 -8.12 -24.84
CA TRP A 7 13.98 -9.06 -24.13
C TRP A 7 14.58 -10.45 -23.85
N HIS A 8 15.89 -10.66 -24.07
CA HIS A 8 16.56 -11.96 -23.87
C HIS A 8 17.19 -12.15 -22.48
N GLN A 9 16.54 -11.70 -21.42
CA GLN A 9 16.89 -12.04 -20.04
C GLN A 9 15.64 -12.09 -19.14
N LEU A 10 14.69 -12.96 -19.46
CA LEU A 10 13.53 -13.24 -18.62
C LEU A 10 13.45 -14.74 -18.37
N ALA A 11 13.93 -15.19 -17.21
CA ALA A 11 13.58 -16.51 -16.68
C ALA A 11 13.83 -16.58 -15.17
N GLU A 12 13.22 -15.70 -14.39
CA GLU A 12 13.03 -15.94 -12.96
C GLU A 12 11.56 -15.77 -12.62
N THR A 13 10.99 -16.76 -11.94
CA THR A 13 9.60 -16.72 -11.49
C THR A 13 9.61 -16.24 -10.04
N ALA A 14 9.19 -15.00 -9.81
CA ALA A 14 8.91 -14.51 -8.47
C ALA A 14 7.55 -15.05 -7.99
N VAL A 15 7.52 -15.77 -6.87
CA VAL A 15 6.26 -16.05 -6.17
C VAL A 15 5.98 -14.84 -5.27
N SER A 16 5.30 -13.83 -5.81
CA SER A 16 4.94 -12.61 -5.07
C SER A 16 3.45 -12.56 -4.81
N SER A 17 3.02 -12.38 -3.56
CA SER A 17 1.62 -12.02 -3.27
C SER A 17 1.45 -10.51 -3.25
N PHE A 18 0.43 -10.02 -3.95
CA PHE A 18 -0.21 -8.74 -3.68
C PHE A 18 -1.71 -8.90 -3.87
N THR A 19 -2.46 -9.02 -2.77
CA THR A 19 -3.92 -8.79 -2.82
C THR A 19 -4.48 -8.39 -1.47
N ARG A 20 -5.39 -7.42 -1.51
CA ARG A 20 -6.12 -6.84 -0.37
C ARG A 20 -7.25 -7.79 0.05
N HIS A 21 -7.35 -8.01 1.36
CA HIS A 21 -8.51 -8.39 2.17
C HIS A 21 -9.14 -9.80 2.05
N HIS A 22 -9.49 -10.28 3.25
CA HIS A 22 -10.25 -11.48 3.65
C HIS A 22 -9.49 -12.82 3.61
N ASN A 23 -8.97 -13.21 4.79
CA ASN A 23 -8.34 -14.49 5.14
C ASN A 23 -7.15 -14.92 4.28
N ILE A 24 -6.04 -14.18 4.44
CA ILE A 24 -4.76 -14.42 3.76
C ILE A 24 -3.92 -15.37 4.62
N ARG A 25 -3.70 -16.61 4.16
CA ARG A 25 -2.53 -17.38 4.62
C ARG A 25 -1.29 -16.78 3.95
N PRO A 26 -0.23 -16.43 4.70
CA PRO A 26 0.98 -15.87 4.11
C PRO A 26 1.62 -16.87 3.12
N ASN A 27 2.26 -16.33 2.08
CA ASN A 27 2.70 -17.05 0.87
C ASN A 27 3.91 -17.95 1.15
N CYS A 28 4.24 -18.86 0.22
CA CYS A 28 4.91 -20.14 0.47
C CYS A 28 6.34 -20.20 1.05
N GLY A 29 6.83 -19.19 1.79
CA GLY A 29 8.16 -19.21 2.41
C GLY A 29 8.27 -19.93 3.76
N PRO A 30 9.50 -20.04 4.31
CA PRO A 30 9.76 -20.72 5.60
C PRO A 30 8.96 -20.16 6.78
N ALA A 31 8.74 -18.83 6.83
CA ALA A 31 8.00 -18.19 7.92
C ALA A 31 6.51 -18.60 7.96
N VAL A 32 6.02 -19.29 6.93
CA VAL A 32 4.63 -19.75 6.84
C VAL A 32 4.49 -21.26 6.97
N GLY A 33 5.57 -21.96 7.29
CA GLY A 33 5.60 -23.41 7.51
C GLY A 33 5.99 -24.26 6.30
N LEU A 34 6.44 -23.66 5.20
CA LEU A 34 6.88 -24.39 4.01
C LEU A 34 8.40 -24.32 3.85
N SER A 35 9.07 -25.48 3.82
CA SER A 35 10.51 -25.57 3.62
C SER A 35 10.89 -25.31 2.17
N TYR A 36 12.13 -24.85 1.91
CA TYR A 36 12.62 -24.72 0.55
C TYR A 36 12.62 -26.06 -0.20
N ASP A 37 12.85 -27.18 0.47
CA ASP A 37 12.81 -28.51 -0.13
C ASP A 37 11.39 -28.89 -0.60
N THR A 38 10.37 -28.56 0.20
CA THR A 38 8.96 -28.76 -0.17
C THR A 38 8.61 -27.94 -1.41
N ILE A 39 9.01 -26.67 -1.45
CA ILE A 39 8.77 -25.80 -2.60
C ILE A 39 9.53 -26.33 -3.83
N ALA A 40 10.79 -26.74 -3.68
CA ALA A 40 11.59 -27.31 -4.76
C ALA A 40 10.94 -28.56 -5.34
N SER A 41 10.43 -29.47 -4.50
CA SER A 41 9.75 -30.68 -4.95
C SER A 41 8.56 -30.38 -5.85
N VAL A 42 7.77 -29.37 -5.52
CA VAL A 42 6.60 -28.97 -6.33
C VAL A 42 7.04 -28.30 -7.62
N PHE A 43 7.96 -27.35 -7.56
CA PHE A 43 8.39 -26.59 -8.73
C PHE A 43 9.24 -27.43 -9.71
N ASN A 44 9.94 -28.46 -9.23
CA ASN A 44 10.68 -29.40 -10.09
C ASN A 44 9.78 -30.22 -11.03
N THR A 45 8.46 -30.28 -10.78
CA THR A 45 7.52 -30.97 -11.69
C THR A 45 7.32 -30.25 -13.04
N PHE A 46 7.66 -28.96 -13.12
CA PHE A 46 7.55 -28.15 -14.33
C PHE A 46 8.88 -27.99 -15.09
N GLY A 47 9.98 -28.43 -14.47
CA GLY A 47 11.34 -28.39 -15.03
C GLY A 47 12.41 -28.20 -13.96
N GLU A 48 13.67 -28.21 -14.36
CA GLU A 48 14.79 -28.15 -13.42
C GLU A 48 14.89 -26.76 -12.76
N VAL A 49 14.73 -26.74 -11.42
CA VAL A 49 14.88 -25.54 -10.61
C VAL A 49 16.36 -25.26 -10.40
N LYS A 50 16.82 -24.09 -10.87
CA LYS A 50 18.17 -23.55 -10.66
C LYS A 50 18.41 -23.16 -9.21
N GLY A 51 17.37 -22.66 -8.53
CA GLY A 51 17.46 -22.33 -7.11
C GLY A 51 16.18 -21.70 -6.56
N ILE A 52 16.09 -21.68 -5.23
CA ILE A 52 15.03 -21.03 -4.47
C ILE A 52 15.67 -20.06 -3.49
N TYR A 53 15.21 -18.82 -3.50
CA TYR A 53 15.76 -17.73 -2.71
C TYR A 53 14.66 -17.05 -1.92
N ALA A 54 14.99 -16.48 -0.76
CA ALA A 54 14.10 -15.56 -0.07
C ALA A 54 13.86 -14.34 -0.97
N ALA A 55 12.61 -13.91 -1.12
CA ALA A 55 12.31 -12.70 -1.90
C ALA A 55 12.55 -11.40 -1.10
N ASP A 56 12.57 -11.52 0.23
CA ASP A 56 12.79 -10.43 1.20
C ASP A 56 13.11 -11.01 2.60
N GLU A 57 13.28 -10.13 3.58
CA GLU A 57 13.53 -10.48 4.98
C GLU A 57 12.28 -11.02 5.71
N SER A 58 11.08 -10.96 5.12
CA SER A 58 9.86 -11.42 5.79
C SER A 58 9.81 -12.94 5.93
N GLY A 59 10.55 -13.67 5.09
CA GLY A 59 10.51 -15.13 5.03
C GLY A 59 9.15 -15.70 4.56
N THR A 60 8.22 -14.85 4.13
CA THR A 60 6.89 -15.23 3.63
C THR A 60 6.82 -15.32 2.10
N ARG A 61 7.91 -15.01 1.41
CA ARG A 61 7.96 -14.97 -0.06
C ARG A 61 9.25 -15.58 -0.56
N VAL A 62 9.18 -16.23 -1.72
CA VAL A 62 10.34 -16.88 -2.35
C VAL A 62 10.41 -16.54 -3.83
N ILE A 63 11.62 -16.57 -4.37
CA ILE A 63 11.92 -16.51 -5.80
C ILE A 63 12.33 -17.92 -6.22
N VAL A 64 11.68 -18.44 -7.27
CA VAL A 64 12.05 -19.72 -7.89
C VAL A 64 12.67 -19.42 -9.26
N SER A 65 13.93 -19.80 -9.42
CA SER A 65 14.68 -19.63 -10.66
C SER A 65 14.73 -20.97 -11.39
N TYR A 66 14.40 -20.98 -12.69
CA TYR A 66 14.48 -22.17 -13.55
C TYR A 66 15.67 -22.03 -14.50
N PHE A 67 16.18 -23.16 -15.00
CA PHE A 67 17.12 -23.13 -16.13
C PHE A 67 16.44 -22.74 -17.45
N GLU A 68 15.16 -23.06 -17.60
CA GLU A 68 14.38 -22.79 -18.83
C GLU A 68 13.18 -21.87 -18.57
N ALA A 69 12.99 -20.88 -19.45
CA ALA A 69 11.83 -19.98 -19.40
C ALA A 69 10.49 -20.70 -19.61
N ASN A 70 10.49 -21.80 -20.36
CA ASN A 70 9.28 -22.60 -20.59
C ASN A 70 8.77 -23.25 -19.30
N SER A 71 9.67 -23.75 -18.44
CA SER A 71 9.34 -24.32 -17.14
C SER A 71 8.69 -23.29 -16.21
N ALA A 72 9.25 -22.07 -16.19
CA ALA A 72 8.67 -20.92 -15.50
C ALA A 72 7.23 -20.60 -15.98
N GLN A 73 7.00 -20.62 -17.29
CA GLN A 73 5.68 -20.38 -17.88
C GLN A 73 4.66 -21.48 -17.55
N GLN A 74 5.09 -22.74 -17.55
CA GLN A 74 4.25 -23.88 -17.17
C GLN A 74 3.87 -23.80 -15.69
N ALA A 75 4.83 -23.54 -14.80
CA ALA A 75 4.58 -23.37 -13.38
C ALA A 75 3.61 -22.21 -13.10
N LEU A 76 3.80 -21.06 -13.74
CA LEU A 76 2.89 -19.91 -13.66
C LEU A 76 1.47 -20.31 -14.08
N THR A 77 1.30 -20.98 -15.22
CA THR A 77 -0.02 -21.38 -15.74
C THR A 77 -0.70 -22.42 -14.85
N ALA A 78 0.08 -23.34 -14.28
CA ALA A 78 -0.41 -24.43 -13.46
C ALA A 78 -0.81 -23.98 -12.06
N LEU A 79 0.02 -23.17 -11.40
CA LEU A 79 -0.10 -22.89 -9.96
C LEU A 79 -0.67 -21.51 -9.62
N ASN A 80 -0.58 -20.52 -10.52
CA ASN A 80 -1.03 -19.16 -10.21
C ASN A 80 -2.55 -19.10 -9.98
N GLY A 81 -2.95 -18.59 -8.82
CA GLY A 81 -4.34 -18.46 -8.39
C GLY A 81 -5.02 -19.80 -8.04
N LYS A 82 -4.30 -20.93 -8.08
CA LYS A 82 -4.87 -22.27 -7.82
C LYS A 82 -4.32 -22.85 -6.52
N SER A 83 -5.18 -23.53 -5.77
CA SER A 83 -4.80 -24.24 -4.56
C SER A 83 -3.89 -25.42 -4.91
N CYS A 84 -2.77 -25.54 -4.20
CA CYS A 84 -1.80 -26.62 -4.35
C CYS A 84 -1.80 -27.49 -3.09
N ALA A 85 -2.24 -28.74 -3.22
CA ALA A 85 -2.33 -29.69 -2.10
C ALA A 85 -0.95 -29.95 -1.46
N ASP A 86 0.09 -30.05 -2.29
CA ASP A 86 1.48 -30.27 -1.85
C ASP A 86 2.10 -29.07 -1.13
N LEU A 87 1.40 -27.93 -1.11
CA LEU A 87 1.77 -26.71 -0.38
C LEU A 87 0.69 -26.36 0.65
N ASP A 88 0.21 -27.35 1.40
CA ASP A 88 -0.85 -27.24 2.43
C ASP A 88 -2.17 -26.65 1.91
N GLY A 89 -2.51 -26.91 0.64
CA GLY A 89 -3.70 -26.38 -0.01
C GLY A 89 -3.65 -24.88 -0.29
N ARG A 90 -2.46 -24.25 -0.24
CA ARG A 90 -2.33 -22.81 -0.47
C ARG A 90 -2.50 -22.45 -1.93
N SER A 91 -3.18 -21.34 -2.18
CA SER A 91 -3.21 -20.73 -3.50
C SER A 91 -2.01 -19.81 -3.68
N LEU A 92 -1.18 -20.08 -4.68
CA LEU A 92 0.00 -19.26 -4.96
C LEU A 92 -0.36 -18.07 -5.82
N HIS A 93 0.32 -16.95 -5.61
CA HIS A 93 0.37 -15.85 -6.57
C HIS A 93 1.76 -15.76 -7.14
N ILE A 94 1.88 -15.90 -8.45
CA ILE A 94 3.13 -16.06 -9.17
C ILE A 94 3.22 -14.95 -10.23
N ARG A 95 4.39 -14.34 -10.33
CA ARG A 95 4.73 -13.30 -11.32
C ARG A 95 6.12 -13.56 -11.87
N TYR A 96 6.43 -13.05 -13.06
CA TYR A 96 7.83 -12.99 -13.46
C TYR A 96 8.58 -11.96 -12.62
N SER A 97 9.82 -12.28 -12.28
CA SER A 97 10.77 -11.34 -11.68
C SER A 97 11.70 -10.83 -12.75
N VAL A 98 12.21 -9.63 -12.54
CA VAL A 98 13.37 -9.12 -13.26
C VAL A 98 14.52 -9.10 -12.26
N ILE A 99 15.67 -9.66 -12.65
CA ILE A 99 16.88 -9.56 -11.85
C ILE A 99 17.23 -8.07 -11.79
N GLN A 100 17.17 -7.50 -10.59
CA GLN A 100 17.78 -6.20 -10.36
C GLN A 100 19.29 -6.43 -10.48
N PRO A 101 19.99 -5.79 -11.44
CA PRO A 101 21.43 -5.97 -11.55
C PRO A 101 22.07 -5.64 -10.20
N ASN A 102 22.98 -6.50 -9.73
CA ASN A 102 23.70 -6.34 -8.48
C ASN A 102 24.29 -4.93 -8.42
N SER A 103 23.61 -4.05 -7.71
CA SER A 103 24.17 -2.83 -7.21
C SER A 103 24.92 -3.18 -5.93
N GLU A 104 26.05 -3.88 -6.10
CA GLU A 104 27.08 -3.97 -5.06
C GLU A 104 27.67 -2.58 -4.71
N ALA A 105 27.23 -1.54 -5.42
CA ALA A 105 27.41 -0.13 -5.07
C ALA A 105 26.23 0.51 -4.27
N GLU A 106 25.06 -0.13 -4.15
CA GLU A 106 23.89 0.43 -3.43
C GLU A 106 23.80 0.02 -1.96
N SER A 107 24.53 -1.01 -1.53
CA SER A 107 24.67 -1.34 -0.10
C SER A 107 25.39 -0.25 0.72
N GLN A 108 25.82 0.85 0.08
CA GLN A 108 26.37 2.04 0.73
C GLN A 108 25.59 3.34 0.42
N HIS A 109 24.56 3.32 -0.43
CA HIS A 109 23.78 4.52 -0.76
C HIS A 109 22.34 4.18 -1.15
N VAL A 110 21.48 3.81 -0.19
CA VAL A 110 20.05 4.14 -0.28
C VAL A 110 19.77 5.34 0.61
N ASN A 111 20.47 6.44 0.29
CA ASN A 111 19.92 7.78 0.47
C ASN A 111 19.42 8.20 -0.92
N GLU A 112 18.57 7.38 -1.55
CA GLU A 112 17.73 7.88 -2.63
C GLU A 112 16.81 8.91 -1.97
N HIS A 113 17.24 10.16 -2.03
CA HIS A 113 16.43 11.30 -1.64
C HIS A 113 15.23 11.27 -2.58
N ILE A 114 14.13 10.66 -2.13
CA ILE A 114 12.85 10.76 -2.83
C ILE A 114 12.64 12.27 -3.01
N PRO A 115 12.51 12.78 -4.25
CA PRO A 115 12.30 14.20 -4.46
C PRO A 115 11.02 14.60 -3.74
N VAL A 116 11.15 15.47 -2.74
CA VAL A 116 10.03 16.02 -1.98
C VAL A 116 9.81 17.43 -2.48
N SER A 117 8.58 17.74 -2.87
CA SER A 117 8.17 19.10 -3.16
C SER A 117 7.70 19.80 -1.89
N LEU A 118 8.17 21.02 -1.69
CA LEU A 118 7.83 21.90 -0.57
C LEU A 118 6.85 23.00 -0.98
N MET A 119 6.54 23.10 -2.27
CA MET A 119 5.51 23.98 -2.81
C MET A 119 4.58 23.20 -3.73
N ASP A 120 3.30 23.55 -3.73
CA ASP A 120 2.33 23.03 -4.69
C ASP A 120 2.71 23.38 -6.14
N SER A 121 3.26 24.57 -6.38
CA SER A 121 3.73 24.99 -7.72
C SER A 121 4.90 24.17 -8.28
N GLU A 122 5.59 23.36 -7.47
CA GLU A 122 6.63 22.43 -7.94
C GLU A 122 6.03 21.16 -8.55
N VAL A 123 4.77 20.87 -8.26
CA VAL A 123 4.02 19.73 -8.76
C VAL A 123 2.86 20.25 -9.59
N ASN A 124 2.92 20.11 -10.91
CA ASN A 124 1.88 20.60 -11.84
C ASN A 124 0.59 19.74 -11.74
N ILE A 125 -0.05 19.70 -10.56
CA ILE A 125 -1.25 18.94 -10.24
C ILE A 125 -2.40 19.94 -10.07
N PRO A 126 -3.34 20.01 -11.02
CA PRO A 126 -4.48 20.91 -10.92
C PRO A 126 -5.29 20.69 -9.64
N GLY A 127 -5.59 21.79 -8.95
CA GLY A 127 -6.38 21.84 -7.71
C GLY A 127 -5.75 21.24 -6.46
N LEU A 128 -4.46 20.89 -6.51
CA LEU A 128 -3.65 20.72 -5.32
C LEU A 128 -3.18 22.10 -4.82
N TYR A 129 -3.35 22.34 -3.52
CA TYR A 129 -2.87 23.56 -2.86
C TYR A 129 -2.08 23.19 -1.60
N LEU A 130 -0.99 23.89 -1.33
CA LEU A 130 -0.21 23.76 -0.10
C LEU A 130 -0.21 25.07 0.68
N VAL A 131 -0.91 25.07 1.82
CA VAL A 131 -0.99 26.24 2.70
C VAL A 131 -0.06 26.04 3.90
N HIS A 132 1.07 26.74 3.88
CA HIS A 132 2.01 26.76 5.02
C HIS A 132 1.42 27.53 6.19
N ASP A 133 1.85 27.15 7.41
CA ASP A 133 1.42 27.77 8.66
C ASP A 133 -0.12 27.88 8.79
N PHE A 134 -0.83 26.87 8.26
CA PHE A 134 -2.29 26.83 8.29
C PHE A 134 -2.83 26.83 9.72
N LEU A 135 -2.08 26.29 10.67
CA LEU A 135 -2.34 26.36 12.11
C LEU A 135 -1.26 27.19 12.80
N SER A 136 -1.64 27.97 13.80
CA SER A 136 -0.65 28.53 14.73
C SER A 136 -0.09 27.44 15.66
N PRO A 137 1.10 27.63 16.25
CA PRO A 137 1.66 26.67 17.22
C PRO A 137 0.76 26.40 18.44
N GLN A 138 -0.05 27.38 18.82
CA GLN A 138 -1.00 27.23 19.92
C GLN A 138 -2.19 26.37 19.50
N GLU A 139 -2.76 26.61 18.30
CA GLU A 139 -3.84 25.78 17.74
C GLU A 139 -3.38 24.33 17.53
N GLU A 140 -2.16 24.11 17.04
CA GLU A 140 -1.58 22.78 16.89
C GLU A 140 -1.52 22.04 18.23
N LYS A 141 -1.01 22.69 19.27
CA LYS A 141 -0.93 22.11 20.62
C LYS A 141 -2.30 21.75 21.18
N GLU A 142 -3.29 22.63 21.01
CA GLU A 142 -4.67 22.40 21.45
C GLU A 142 -5.32 21.25 20.69
N LEU A 143 -5.11 21.19 19.37
CA LEU A 143 -5.62 20.12 18.50
C LEU A 143 -5.03 18.76 18.88
N LEU A 144 -3.72 18.68 19.10
CA LEU A 144 -3.04 17.46 19.53
C LEU A 144 -3.55 16.98 20.90
N ALA A 145 -3.68 17.88 21.88
CA ALA A 145 -4.21 17.54 23.20
C ALA A 145 -5.65 17.00 23.10
N ALA A 146 -6.51 17.66 22.30
CA ALA A 146 -7.89 17.23 22.11
C ALA A 146 -7.99 15.86 21.42
N VAL A 147 -7.09 15.54 20.49
CA VAL A 147 -6.99 14.23 19.85
C VAL A 147 -6.50 13.17 20.83
N ASP A 148 -5.47 13.46 21.63
CA ASP A 148 -4.86 12.50 22.55
C ASP A 148 -5.80 12.08 23.70
N GLU A 149 -6.73 12.93 24.08
CA GLU A 149 -7.78 12.63 25.09
C GLU A 149 -8.84 11.65 24.58
N ARG A 150 -8.87 11.36 23.28
CA ARG A 150 -9.90 10.52 22.64
C ARG A 150 -9.42 9.09 22.43
N PRO A 151 -10.33 8.10 22.50
CA PRO A 151 -9.97 6.71 22.32
C PRO A 151 -9.49 6.43 20.90
N TRP A 152 -8.52 5.52 20.79
CA TRP A 152 -7.92 5.13 19.52
C TRP A 152 -8.40 3.76 19.05
N ILE A 153 -8.56 3.61 17.74
CA ILE A 153 -8.78 2.33 17.07
C ILE A 153 -7.44 1.86 16.49
N SER A 154 -6.94 0.73 16.95
CA SER A 154 -5.69 0.16 16.44
C SER A 154 -5.91 -0.60 15.13
N LEU A 155 -5.16 -0.21 14.10
CA LEU A 155 -5.00 -0.98 12.86
C LEU A 155 -3.65 -1.73 12.88
N SER A 156 -3.37 -2.51 11.84
CA SER A 156 -2.19 -3.37 11.78
C SER A 156 -0.84 -2.64 11.90
N LYS A 157 -0.76 -1.37 11.50
CA LYS A 157 0.49 -0.57 11.52
C LYS A 157 0.35 0.83 12.10
N ARG A 158 -0.88 1.31 12.33
CA ARG A 158 -1.17 2.69 12.74
C ARG A 158 -2.41 2.71 13.63
N ARG A 159 -2.69 3.83 14.27
CA ARG A 159 -3.95 4.03 14.98
C ARG A 159 -4.76 5.17 14.36
N VAL A 160 -6.08 5.08 14.50
CA VAL A 160 -7.02 6.02 13.88
C VAL A 160 -8.13 6.43 14.85
N GLN A 161 -8.75 7.57 14.56
CA GLN A 161 -10.02 8.00 15.15
C GLN A 161 -10.96 8.43 14.01
N HIS A 162 -12.25 8.15 14.14
CA HIS A 162 -13.27 8.54 13.16
C HIS A 162 -14.34 9.40 13.85
N TYR A 163 -14.78 10.44 13.15
CA TYR A 163 -15.85 11.35 13.57
C TYR A 163 -16.78 11.61 12.38
N GLY A 164 -18.05 11.92 12.64
CA GLY A 164 -19.04 11.96 11.59
C GLY A 164 -19.49 10.56 11.24
N TYR A 165 -18.70 9.88 10.41
CA TYR A 165 -18.95 8.51 10.01
C TYR A 165 -17.71 7.63 10.18
N GLU A 166 -17.94 6.34 10.45
CA GLU A 166 -16.85 5.36 10.54
C GLU A 166 -16.34 4.99 9.13
N PHE A 167 -15.02 5.02 8.94
CA PHE A 167 -14.42 4.54 7.71
C PHE A 167 -14.21 3.02 7.76
N CYS A 168 -14.95 2.27 6.94
CA CYS A 168 -14.86 0.81 6.88
C CYS A 168 -13.68 0.37 5.99
N TYR A 169 -12.56 -0.04 6.59
CA TYR A 169 -11.36 -0.46 5.86
C TYR A 169 -11.55 -1.70 4.96
N GLY A 170 -12.46 -2.61 5.32
CA GLY A 170 -12.74 -3.82 4.53
C GLY A 170 -13.40 -3.53 3.20
N THR A 171 -14.29 -2.51 3.15
CA THR A 171 -15.00 -2.06 1.94
C THR A 171 -14.38 -0.80 1.33
N ARG A 172 -13.46 -0.15 2.05
CA ARG A 172 -12.84 1.15 1.71
C ARG A 172 -13.89 2.22 1.46
N ASN A 173 -14.95 2.21 2.24
CA ASN A 173 -16.09 3.08 2.08
C ASN A 173 -16.58 3.51 3.46
N VAL A 174 -17.50 4.46 3.48
CA VAL A 174 -18.24 4.87 4.65
C VAL A 174 -19.61 4.18 4.61
N ASP A 175 -20.07 3.66 5.74
CA ASP A 175 -21.47 3.24 5.85
C ASP A 175 -22.33 4.46 6.23
N THR A 176 -23.04 5.02 5.26
CA THR A 176 -23.91 6.19 5.46
C THR A 176 -25.07 5.94 6.41
N LYS A 177 -25.32 4.68 6.79
CA LYS A 177 -26.32 4.32 7.81
C LYS A 177 -25.78 4.43 9.23
N LEU A 178 -24.47 4.53 9.41
CA LEU A 178 -23.79 4.55 10.71
C LEU A 178 -23.15 5.91 10.96
N HIS A 179 -23.99 6.88 11.36
CA HIS A 179 -23.54 8.19 11.79
C HIS A 179 -23.10 8.16 13.27
N LEU A 180 -21.84 8.50 13.53
CA LEU A 180 -21.19 8.59 14.85
C LEU A 180 -21.50 9.92 15.57
N GLY A 181 -22.20 10.84 14.92
CA GLY A 181 -22.50 12.19 15.41
C GLY A 181 -21.64 13.25 14.73
N GLU A 182 -21.96 14.52 15.00
CA GLU A 182 -21.32 15.68 14.40
C GLU A 182 -19.80 15.72 14.58
N LEU A 183 -19.12 16.49 13.74
CA LEU A 183 -17.69 16.75 13.89
C LEU A 183 -17.40 17.44 15.24
N PRO A 184 -16.30 17.07 15.91
CA PRO A 184 -16.00 17.58 17.24
C PRO A 184 -15.64 19.08 17.20
N SER A 185 -16.02 19.82 18.24
CA SER A 185 -15.80 21.27 18.29
C SER A 185 -14.34 21.70 18.23
N PHE A 186 -13.40 20.80 18.55
CA PHE A 186 -11.97 21.11 18.49
C PHE A 186 -11.47 21.33 17.05
N VAL A 187 -12.21 20.92 16.02
CA VAL A 187 -11.88 21.22 14.61
C VAL A 187 -12.64 22.41 14.03
N SER A 188 -13.51 23.07 14.79
CA SER A 188 -14.38 24.14 14.23
C SER A 188 -13.57 25.27 13.58
N SER A 189 -12.48 25.73 14.20
CA SER A 189 -11.61 26.76 13.64
C SER A 189 -10.92 26.32 12.34
N VAL A 190 -10.55 25.05 12.25
CA VAL A 190 -9.99 24.43 11.03
C VAL A 190 -11.02 24.43 9.91
N LEU A 191 -12.25 24.01 10.21
CA LEU A 191 -13.36 23.97 9.26
C LEU A 191 -13.69 25.37 8.72
N GLU A 192 -13.80 26.37 9.61
CA GLU A 192 -14.04 27.77 9.21
C GLU A 192 -12.93 28.31 8.29
N ARG A 193 -11.67 27.99 8.59
CA ARG A 193 -10.52 28.40 7.78
C ARG A 193 -10.50 27.70 6.42
N ILE A 194 -10.86 26.41 6.36
CA ILE A 194 -11.06 25.67 5.09
C ILE A 194 -12.16 26.33 4.26
N SER A 195 -13.32 26.62 4.87
CA SER A 195 -14.45 27.25 4.17
C SER A 195 -14.14 28.65 3.65
N SER A 196 -13.17 29.34 4.25
CA SER A 196 -12.74 30.68 3.82
C SER A 196 -11.61 30.65 2.78
N PHE A 197 -11.11 29.46 2.40
CA PHE A 197 -9.98 29.34 1.48
C PHE A 197 -10.39 29.70 0.04
N PRO A 198 -9.76 30.70 -0.60
CA PRO A 198 -10.18 31.20 -1.91
C PRO A 198 -9.97 30.21 -3.07
N GLY A 199 -9.06 29.23 -2.90
CA GLY A 199 -8.83 28.18 -3.91
C GLY A 199 -9.92 27.11 -3.94
N LEU A 200 -10.81 27.10 -2.95
CA LEU A 200 -12.01 26.28 -2.96
C LEU A 200 -13.09 27.03 -3.78
N ASN A 201 -13.57 26.45 -4.88
CA ASN A 201 -14.73 27.00 -5.59
C ASN A 201 -15.99 26.71 -4.74
N ILE A 202 -16.33 27.62 -3.83
CA ILE A 202 -17.49 27.56 -2.92
C ILE A 202 -18.80 27.87 -3.70
N SER A 203 -19.00 27.24 -4.85
CA SER A 203 -20.32 27.12 -5.48
C SER A 203 -21.16 26.07 -4.74
N THR A 204 -20.49 25.09 -4.15
CA THR A 204 -21.07 24.07 -3.27
C THR A 204 -20.66 24.38 -1.84
N SER A 205 -21.63 24.65 -0.98
CA SER A 205 -21.49 24.61 0.47
C SER A 205 -21.16 23.16 0.87
N ILE A 206 -19.90 22.73 0.68
CA ILE A 206 -19.43 21.40 1.07
C ILE A 206 -19.45 21.38 2.60
N LEU A 207 -20.51 20.80 3.16
CA LEU A 207 -20.58 20.53 4.58
C LEU A 207 -19.68 19.33 4.84
N LEU A 208 -18.50 19.59 5.41
CA LEU A 208 -17.62 18.53 5.87
C LEU A 208 -18.29 17.84 7.05
N ASP A 209 -18.62 16.57 6.89
CA ASP A 209 -19.38 15.78 7.85
C ASP A 209 -18.66 14.49 8.26
N GLN A 210 -17.45 14.24 7.75
CA GLN A 210 -16.59 13.13 8.16
C GLN A 210 -15.16 13.61 8.42
N LEU A 211 -14.56 13.13 9.52
CA LEU A 211 -13.14 13.33 9.82
C LEU A 211 -12.47 12.01 10.22
N THR A 212 -11.29 11.75 9.66
CA THR A 212 -10.40 10.68 10.12
C THR A 212 -9.08 11.26 10.62
N VAL A 213 -8.74 10.97 11.88
CA VAL A 213 -7.41 11.26 12.43
C VAL A 213 -6.55 10.01 12.28
N ASN A 214 -5.33 10.16 11.77
CA ASN A 214 -4.36 9.07 11.68
C ASN A 214 -3.11 9.44 12.48
N GLU A 215 -2.59 8.50 13.26
CA GLU A 215 -1.25 8.62 13.85
C GLU A 215 -0.31 7.55 13.27
N TYR A 216 0.86 7.99 12.81
CA TYR A 216 1.90 7.15 12.24
C TYR A 216 3.14 7.15 13.16
N PRO A 217 3.54 5.98 13.69
CA PRO A 217 4.85 5.84 14.33
C PRO A 217 6.00 6.09 13.34
N PRO A 218 7.20 6.44 13.83
CA PRO A 218 8.38 6.58 12.97
C PRO A 218 8.62 5.35 12.10
N GLY A 219 8.81 5.56 10.79
CA GLY A 219 9.00 4.48 9.80
C GLY A 219 7.70 3.85 9.27
N VAL A 220 6.53 4.24 9.78
CA VAL A 220 5.23 3.80 9.25
C VAL A 220 4.69 4.87 8.30
N GLY A 221 4.29 4.45 7.09
CA GLY A 221 3.59 5.31 6.14
C GLY A 221 2.29 4.68 5.65
N LEU A 222 1.68 5.36 4.67
CA LEU A 222 0.50 4.88 3.97
C LEU A 222 0.85 4.57 2.52
N SER A 223 0.47 3.39 2.02
CA SER A 223 0.69 3.03 0.62
C SER A 223 -0.09 3.97 -0.31
N PRO A 224 0.42 4.28 -1.51
CA PRO A 224 -0.27 5.09 -2.50
C PRO A 224 -1.70 4.57 -2.76
N HIS A 225 -2.67 5.48 -2.74
CA HIS A 225 -4.08 5.20 -3.02
C HIS A 225 -4.81 6.48 -3.42
N ILE A 226 -6.02 6.29 -3.93
CA ILE A 226 -7.02 7.34 -4.17
C ILE A 226 -8.19 7.01 -3.25
N ASP A 227 -8.83 8.05 -2.71
CA ASP A 227 -10.05 7.91 -1.91
C ASP A 227 -11.22 7.43 -2.78
N THR A 228 -12.16 6.72 -2.16
CA THR A 228 -13.28 6.14 -2.89
C THR A 228 -14.27 7.23 -3.32
N HIS A 229 -14.36 7.50 -4.62
CA HIS A 229 -15.20 8.56 -5.19
C HIS A 229 -16.68 8.51 -4.79
N SER A 230 -17.24 7.31 -4.57
CA SER A 230 -18.64 7.18 -4.16
C SER A 230 -18.88 7.39 -2.66
N ALA A 231 -17.81 7.52 -1.86
CA ALA A 231 -17.86 7.64 -0.41
C ALA A 231 -17.81 9.11 0.05
N PHE A 232 -17.24 10.00 -0.77
CA PHE A 232 -16.97 11.38 -0.41
C PHE A 232 -17.36 12.30 -1.56
N GLU A 233 -18.10 13.38 -1.26
CA GLU A 233 -18.45 14.40 -2.25
C GLU A 233 -17.30 15.40 -2.43
N GLY A 234 -16.98 15.78 -3.68
CA GLY A 234 -16.04 16.86 -3.98
C GLY A 234 -15.09 16.61 -5.16
N ILE A 235 -15.39 17.32 -6.25
CA ILE A 235 -14.64 17.62 -7.49
C ILE A 235 -13.70 16.52 -8.05
N ASN A 236 -14.18 15.90 -9.13
CA ASN A 236 -13.35 15.20 -10.11
C ASN A 236 -12.26 16.14 -10.65
N PHE A 237 -10.99 15.74 -10.52
CA PHE A 237 -9.92 16.22 -11.38
C PHE A 237 -9.87 15.38 -12.66
#